data_AF-A0A497QD45-F1
#
_entry.id   AF-A0A497QD45-F1
#
_cell.length_a   1.000
_cell.length_b   1.000
_cell.length_c   1.000
_cell.angle_alpha   90.00
_cell.angle_beta   90.00
_cell.angle_gamma   90.00
#
_symmetry.space_group_name_H-M   'P 1'
#
loop_
_entity.id
_entity.type
_entity.pdbx_description
1 polymer ?
#
loop_
_entity_poly.entity_id
_entity_poly.type
_entity_poly.pdbx_seq_one_letter_code
_entity_poly.pdbx_strand_id
1 'polypeptide(L)'
;MSKLKLGVPCSGIKEQIEDAEIPCSCEEEAMAIAVGTWLAGKKPILYMQNSGLCRVVDYALSLYKPYEIPLPKLILSIRHKPYHHSFCGQKTRNLLNLMEWENVEIAEQQIK
;
A
#
# COMPACT_ATOMS: atom_id res chain seq x y z
N MET A 1 6.58 -14.79 -13.81
CA MET A 1 5.58 -13.69 -13.85
C MET A 1 6.30 -12.38 -13.60
N SER A 2 6.11 -11.39 -14.48
CA SER A 2 6.64 -10.05 -14.27
C SER A 2 5.96 -9.37 -13.08
N LYS A 3 6.73 -8.58 -12.35
CA LYS A 3 6.26 -7.73 -11.25
C LYS A 3 5.90 -6.37 -11.84
N LEU A 4 4.89 -5.71 -11.28
CA LEU A 4 4.58 -4.32 -11.61
C LEU A 4 4.52 -3.52 -10.31
N LYS A 5 5.26 -2.43 -10.24
CA LYS A 5 5.33 -1.57 -9.05
C LYS A 5 4.47 -0.34 -9.25
N LEU A 6 3.58 -0.06 -8.31
CA LEU A 6 2.63 1.05 -8.41
C LEU A 6 2.28 1.62 -7.03
N GLY A 7 1.93 2.91 -6.96
CA GLY A 7 1.65 3.55 -5.69
C GLY A 7 1.75 5.06 -5.73
N VAL A 8 1.50 5.69 -4.58
CA VAL A 8 1.53 7.15 -4.45
C VAL A 8 2.94 7.63 -4.11
N PRO A 9 3.55 8.52 -4.93
CA PRO A 9 4.88 9.02 -4.66
C PRO A 9 4.89 10.04 -3.52
N CYS A 10 5.05 9.61 -2.28
CA CYS A 10 5.14 10.50 -1.12
C CYS A 10 6.59 10.74 -0.68
N SER A 11 6.82 11.89 -0.02
CA SER A 11 8.13 12.48 0.30
C SER A 11 9.14 11.56 0.97
N GLY A 12 8.69 10.58 1.76
CA GLY A 12 9.59 9.68 2.50
C GLY A 12 9.71 8.27 1.92
N ILE A 13 8.98 7.94 0.86
CA ILE A 13 9.24 6.71 0.08
C ILE A 13 9.96 7.09 -1.22
N LYS A 14 9.96 8.38 -1.62
CA LYS A 14 10.41 8.90 -2.93
C LYS A 14 11.69 8.27 -3.48
N GLU A 15 12.70 8.04 -2.64
CA GLU A 15 13.98 7.41 -3.01
C GLU A 15 13.89 5.88 -3.21
N GLN A 16 12.91 5.21 -2.57
CA GLN A 16 12.59 3.77 -2.69
C GLN A 16 11.56 3.47 -3.80
N ILE A 17 10.87 4.50 -4.31
CA ILE A 17 9.89 4.44 -5.42
C ILE A 17 10.45 5.02 -6.73
N GLU A 18 11.77 5.24 -6.84
CA GLU A 18 12.38 5.31 -8.19
C GLU A 18 12.04 4.07 -9.03
N ASP A 19 11.72 2.97 -8.34
CA ASP A 19 11.24 1.73 -8.90
C ASP A 19 9.72 1.67 -9.19
N ALA A 20 8.88 2.62 -8.76
CA ALA A 20 7.45 2.57 -9.07
C ALA A 20 7.22 2.88 -10.56
N GLU A 21 6.95 1.83 -11.32
CA GLU A 21 6.70 1.90 -12.76
C GLU A 21 5.43 2.70 -13.09
N ILE A 22 4.45 2.73 -12.18
CA ILE A 22 3.23 3.52 -12.33
C ILE A 22 2.98 4.39 -11.08
N PRO A 23 3.24 5.71 -11.16
CA PRO A 23 2.82 6.63 -10.11
C PRO A 23 1.29 6.80 -10.14
N CYS A 24 0.66 6.80 -8.97
CA CYS A 24 -0.77 6.98 -8.79
C CYS A 24 -1.07 8.27 -8.01
N SER A 25 -2.23 8.87 -8.25
CA SER A 25 -2.68 10.11 -7.60
C SER A 25 -3.22 9.87 -6.18
N CYS A 26 -3.73 8.65 -5.92
CA CYS A 26 -4.19 8.20 -4.62
C CYS A 26 -4.02 6.67 -4.45
N GLU A 27 -4.09 6.18 -3.21
CA GLU A 27 -3.89 4.76 -2.91
C GLU A 27 -5.02 3.87 -3.44
N GLU A 28 -6.23 4.40 -3.60
CA GLU A 28 -7.37 3.69 -4.20
C GLU A 28 -7.14 3.38 -5.68
N GLU A 29 -6.62 4.37 -6.42
CA GLU A 29 -6.24 4.21 -7.82
C GLU A 29 -5.16 3.13 -7.94
N ALA A 30 -4.16 3.16 -7.06
CA ALA A 30 -3.14 2.13 -6.99
C ALA A 30 -3.76 0.74 -6.75
N MET A 31 -4.68 0.60 -5.80
CA MET A 31 -5.38 -0.66 -5.57
C MET A 31 -6.20 -1.13 -6.78
N ALA A 32 -6.93 -0.25 -7.46
CA ALA A 32 -7.66 -0.60 -8.67
C ALA A 32 -6.73 -1.07 -9.80
N ILE A 33 -5.59 -0.40 -10.02
CA ILE A 33 -4.59 -0.80 -11.01
C ILE A 33 -3.93 -2.13 -10.63
N ALA A 34 -3.71 -2.39 -9.34
CA ALA A 34 -3.19 -3.67 -8.85
C ALA A 34 -4.14 -4.83 -9.18
N VAL A 35 -5.46 -4.62 -9.08
CA VAL A 35 -6.45 -5.61 -9.51
C VAL A 35 -6.31 -5.93 -11.00
N GLY A 36 -6.29 -4.90 -11.86
CA GLY A 36 -6.11 -5.10 -13.30
C GLY A 36 -4.79 -5.80 -13.64
N THR A 37 -3.73 -5.46 -12.91
CA THR A 37 -2.41 -6.10 -13.04
C THR A 37 -2.45 -7.58 -12.68
N TRP A 38 -3.14 -7.93 -11.60
CA TRP A 38 -3.34 -9.31 -11.18
C TRP A 38 -4.17 -10.11 -12.20
N LEU A 39 -5.26 -9.53 -12.69
CA LEU A 39 -6.10 -10.12 -13.75
C LEU A 39 -5.31 -10.36 -15.05
N ALA A 40 -4.34 -9.51 -15.36
CA ALA A 40 -3.42 -9.68 -16.49
C ALA A 40 -2.32 -10.73 -16.24
N GLY A 41 -2.38 -11.49 -15.14
CA GLY A 41 -1.42 -12.54 -14.81
C GLY A 41 -0.07 -12.03 -14.29
N LYS A 42 0.02 -10.76 -13.88
CA LYS A 42 1.23 -10.16 -13.28
C LYS A 42 1.12 -10.09 -11.76
N LYS A 43 2.24 -9.81 -11.10
CA LYS A 43 2.30 -9.68 -9.63
C LYS A 43 2.40 -8.19 -9.23
N PRO A 44 1.31 -7.55 -8.81
CA PRO A 44 1.34 -6.17 -8.35
C PRO A 44 2.11 -6.02 -7.04
N ILE A 45 2.88 -4.94 -6.93
CA ILE A 45 3.55 -4.50 -5.71
C ILE A 45 3.08 -3.07 -5.44
N LEU A 46 2.38 -2.88 -4.33
CA LEU A 46 1.88 -1.59 -3.89
C LEU A 46 2.89 -0.89 -3.00
N TYR A 47 3.05 0.41 -3.23
CA TYR A 47 3.76 1.32 -2.34
C TYR A 47 2.78 2.33 -1.74
N MET A 48 2.73 2.42 -0.41
CA MET A 48 1.94 3.46 0.26
C MET A 48 2.51 3.80 1.64
N GLN A 49 1.96 4.84 2.26
CA GLN A 49 2.22 5.19 3.64
C GLN A 49 1.15 4.64 4.57
N ASN A 50 1.46 4.57 5.85
CA ASN A 50 0.54 4.14 6.91
C ASN A 50 -0.78 4.92 6.97
N SER A 51 -0.81 6.20 6.58
CA SER A 51 -2.06 6.95 6.44
C SER A 51 -2.90 6.47 5.26
N GLY A 52 -2.25 6.11 4.15
CA GLY A 52 -2.88 5.50 2.98
C GLY A 52 -3.51 4.15 3.31
N LEU A 53 -2.84 3.34 4.15
CA LEU A 53 -3.40 2.08 4.64
C LEU A 53 -4.76 2.29 5.33
N CYS A 54 -4.89 3.31 6.19
CA CYS A 54 -6.16 3.61 6.85
C CYS A 54 -7.27 4.03 5.87
N ARG A 55 -6.90 4.63 4.74
CA ARG A 55 -7.82 5.10 3.70
C ARG A 55 -8.34 3.96 2.82
N VAL A 56 -7.53 2.95 2.57
CA VAL A 56 -7.87 1.86 1.63
C VAL A 56 -8.52 0.62 2.25
N VAL A 57 -8.86 0.66 3.54
CA VAL A 57 -9.56 -0.44 4.21
C VAL A 57 -10.85 -0.79 3.50
N ASP A 58 -11.68 0.21 3.19
CA ASP A 58 -12.95 0.00 2.51
C ASP A 58 -12.77 -0.56 1.09
N TYR A 59 -11.71 -0.15 0.39
CA TYR A 59 -11.36 -0.68 -0.94
C TYR A 59 -10.95 -2.15 -0.90
N ALA A 60 -10.19 -2.57 0.11
CA ALA A 60 -9.89 -3.99 0.31
C ALA A 60 -11.18 -4.81 0.53
N LEU A 61 -12.14 -4.26 1.29
CA LEU A 61 -13.40 -4.95 1.61
C LEU A 61 -14.43 -4.94 0.47
N SER A 62 -14.42 -3.92 -0.38
CA SER A 62 -15.40 -3.76 -1.47
C SER A 62 -14.92 -4.27 -2.83
N LEU A 63 -13.60 -4.28 -3.08
CA LEU A 63 -13.04 -4.65 -4.38
C LEU A 63 -12.20 -5.94 -4.34
N TYR A 64 -11.50 -6.23 -3.24
CA TYR A 64 -10.65 -7.43 -3.18
C TYR A 64 -11.41 -8.63 -2.64
N LYS A 65 -11.93 -8.51 -1.41
CA LYS A 65 -12.57 -9.62 -0.70
C LYS A 65 -13.80 -10.20 -1.43
N PRO A 66 -14.74 -9.41 -1.99
CA PRO A 66 -15.96 -9.97 -2.62
C PRO A 66 -15.68 -10.76 -3.90
N TYR A 67 -14.55 -10.48 -4.54
CA TYR A 67 -14.12 -11.13 -5.79
C TYR A 67 -12.96 -12.11 -5.56
N GLU A 68 -12.65 -12.42 -4.30
CA GLU A 68 -11.59 -13.34 -3.89
C GLU A 68 -10.21 -12.98 -4.49
N ILE A 69 -9.99 -11.69 -4.74
CA ILE A 69 -8.73 -11.19 -5.29
C ILE A 69 -7.74 -11.08 -4.14
N PRO A 70 -6.54 -11.70 -4.25
CA PRO A 70 -5.55 -11.63 -3.19
C PRO A 70 -5.05 -10.19 -3.02
N LEU A 71 -4.92 -9.76 -1.77
CA LEU A 71 -4.25 -8.50 -1.45
C LEU A 71 -2.81 -8.52 -2.00
N PRO A 72 -2.37 -7.45 -2.69
CA PRO A 72 -1.08 -7.44 -3.37
C PRO A 72 0.06 -7.38 -2.36
N LYS A 73 1.30 -7.63 -2.81
CA LYS A 73 2.47 -7.34 -1.97
C LYS A 73 2.43 -5.85 -1.63
N LEU A 74 2.57 -5.52 -0.35
CA LEU A 74 2.56 -4.16 0.14
C LEU A 74 3.95 -3.77 0.65
N ILE A 75 4.48 -2.67 0.17
CA ILE A 75 5.65 -1.98 0.72
C ILE A 75 5.12 -0.73 1.42
N LEU A 76 5.12 -0.77 2.74
CA LEU A 76 4.47 0.23 3.58
C LEU A 76 5.52 1.05 4.32
N SER A 77 5.46 2.37 4.17
CA SER A 77 6.27 3.24 5.02
C SER A 77 5.48 3.80 6.19
N ILE A 78 6.07 3.72 7.40
CA ILE A 78 5.49 4.32 8.59
C ILE A 78 6.06 5.72 8.81
N ARG A 79 5.17 6.70 8.83
CA ARG A 79 5.45 8.08 9.23
C ARG A 79 4.96 8.35 10.64
N HIS A 80 5.76 9.11 11.38
CA HIS A 80 5.46 9.48 12.76
C HIS A 80 5.00 10.94 12.93
N LYS A 81 4.97 11.74 11.86
CA LYS A 81 4.52 13.13 11.84
C LYS A 81 3.87 13.50 10.50
N PRO A 82 2.96 14.49 10.47
CA PRO A 82 2.23 15.10 11.62
C PRO A 82 1.34 14.11 12.39
N TYR A 83 0.55 14.60 13.35
CA TYR A 83 -0.25 13.78 14.29
C TYR A 83 -1.01 12.64 13.60
N HIS A 84 -1.70 12.91 12.48
CA HIS A 84 -2.49 11.88 11.81
C HIS A 84 -1.64 10.69 11.34
N HIS A 85 -0.44 10.91 10.79
CA HIS A 85 0.48 9.83 10.45
C HIS A 85 0.95 9.11 11.71
N SER A 86 1.31 9.84 12.77
CA SER A 86 1.72 9.22 14.04
C SER A 86 0.66 8.26 14.58
N PHE A 87 -0.58 8.73 14.64
CA PHE A 87 -1.72 7.97 15.14
C PHE A 87 -2.01 6.74 14.25
N CYS A 88 -2.03 6.92 12.93
CA CYS A 88 -2.17 5.80 11.99
C CYS A 88 -1.02 4.79 12.15
N GLY A 89 0.20 5.27 12.38
CA GLY A 89 1.40 4.46 12.58
C GLY A 89 1.27 3.51 13.77
N GLN A 90 0.77 4.02 14.90
CA GLN A 90 0.50 3.22 16.11
C GLN A 90 -0.51 2.08 15.87
N LYS A 91 -1.44 2.27 14.92
CA LYS A 91 -2.48 1.27 14.60
C LYS A 91 -2.12 0.36 13.43
N THR A 92 -1.06 0.67 12.70
CA THR A 92 -0.73 0.04 11.41
C THR A 92 -0.63 -1.48 11.50
N ARG A 93 0.19 -2.01 12.42
CA ARG A 93 0.38 -3.46 12.54
C ARG A 93 -0.92 -4.18 12.92
N ASN A 94 -1.69 -3.62 13.85
CA ASN A 94 -2.98 -4.19 14.23
C ASN A 94 -3.97 -4.17 13.06
N LEU A 95 -3.98 -3.09 12.28
CA LEU A 95 -4.85 -2.98 11.11
C LEU A 95 -4.46 -4.00 10.03
N LEU A 96 -3.17 -4.17 9.74
CA LEU A 96 -2.71 -5.20 8.80
C LEU A 96 -3.15 -6.60 9.22
N ASN A 97 -3.04 -6.92 10.52
CA ASN A 97 -3.49 -8.20 11.07
C ASN A 97 -5.01 -8.37 10.95
N LEU A 98 -5.79 -7.33 11.29
CA LEU A 98 -7.25 -7.36 11.16
C LEU A 98 -7.72 -7.55 9.71
N MET A 99 -6.97 -7.01 8.76
CA MET A 99 -7.25 -7.11 7.33
C MET A 99 -6.70 -8.38 6.68
N GLU A 100 -6.00 -9.23 7.45
CA GLU A 100 -5.31 -10.43 6.95
C GLU A 100 -4.34 -10.11 5.80
N TRP A 101 -3.69 -8.94 5.87
CA TRP A 101 -2.73 -8.52 4.85
C TRP A 101 -1.33 -9.04 5.21
N GLU A 102 -1.03 -10.25 4.75
CA GLU A 102 0.16 -11.00 5.20
C GLU A 102 1.45 -10.59 4.46
N ASN A 103 1.36 -10.29 3.16
CA ASN A 103 2.53 -10.02 2.32
C ASN A 103 2.95 -8.54 2.38
N VAL A 104 3.47 -8.14 3.54
CA VAL A 104 3.80 -6.73 3.83
C VAL A 104 5.26 -6.58 4.25
N GLU A 105 5.93 -5.62 3.61
CA GLU A 105 7.28 -5.17 3.95
C GLU A 105 7.17 -3.76 4.54
N ILE A 106 7.61 -3.58 5.79
CA ILE A 106 7.49 -2.30 6.50
C ILE A 106 8.84 -1.59 6.51
N ALA A 107 8.88 -0.38 5.98
CA ALA A 107 10.02 0.53 6.05
C ALA A 107 9.75 1.66 7.05
N GLU A 108 10.45 1.68 8.17
CA GLU A 108 10.35 2.77 9.15
C GLU A 108 11.17 3.97 8.67
N GLN A 109 10.53 5.14 8.54
CA GLN A 109 11.26 6.37 8.26
C GLN A 109 11.95 6.85 9.54
N GLN A 110 13.28 6.88 9.50
CA GLN A 110 14.05 7.61 10.52
C GLN A 110 13.65 9.09 10.47
N ILE A 111 13.29 9.61 11.62
CA ILE A 111 13.00 11.03 11.81
C ILE A 111 14.31 11.77 11.53
N LYS A 112 14.41 12.44 10.38
CA LYS A 112 15.42 13.50 10.18
C LYS A 112 15.10 14.68 11.10
#